data_AF-A0A9D2U0Q5-F1
#
_entry.id   AF-A0A9D2U0Q5-F1
#
_cell.length_a   1.000
_cell.length_b   1.000
_cell.length_c   1.000
_cell.angle_alpha   90.00
_cell.angle_beta   90.00
_cell.angle_gamma   90.00
#
_symmetry.space_group_name_H-M   'P 1'
#
loop_
_entity.id
_entity.type
_entity.pdbx_description
1 polymer ?
#
loop_
_entity_poly.entity_id
_entity_poly.type
_entity_poly.pdbx_seq_one_letter_code
_entity_poly.pdbx_strand_id
1 'polypeptide(L)'
;MKNKIRKIVLNCLVTAFIYLVMYYLSYRVFREYLFVWTADNRYWYTWILPFVFIFLGKYIISYSITFGSIAGTFAGQYLGDYIQKIRMEKITLYSTAEERWHLSLHYGVAIWLAVILIFLVLGILLEKKLKKKTSS
;
A
#
# COMPACT_ATOMS: atom_id res chain seq x y z
N MET A 1 -0.98 -5.26 -32.85
CA MET A 1 -0.51 -4.12 -32.02
C MET A 1 -1.62 -3.30 -31.37
N LYS A 2 -2.64 -2.82 -32.11
CA LYS A 2 -3.76 -2.01 -31.57
C LYS A 2 -4.40 -2.60 -30.30
N ASN A 3 -4.70 -3.91 -30.28
CA ASN A 3 -5.31 -4.56 -29.10
C ASN A 3 -4.39 -4.62 -27.87
N LYS A 4 -3.06 -4.69 -28.04
CA LYS A 4 -2.10 -4.69 -26.92
C LYS A 4 -2.01 -3.30 -26.30
N ILE A 5 -1.90 -2.27 -27.15
CA ILE A 5 -1.86 -0.87 -26.71
C ILE A 5 -3.15 -0.49 -25.99
N ARG A 6 -4.31 -0.86 -26.54
CA ARG A 6 -5.61 -0.64 -25.89
C ARG A 6 -5.68 -1.25 -24.49
N LYS A 7 -5.17 -2.49 -24.32
CA LYS A 7 -5.11 -3.13 -22.99
C LYS A 7 -4.21 -2.37 -22.03
N ILE A 8 -3.01 -1.98 -22.44
CA ILE A 8 -2.09 -1.21 -21.59
C ILE A 8 -2.76 0.10 -21.15
N VAL A 9 -3.29 0.87 -22.09
CA VAL A 9 -3.97 2.16 -21.80
C VAL A 9 -5.12 1.97 -20.84
N LEU A 10 -5.99 0.98 -21.06
CA LEU A 10 -7.13 0.70 -20.18
C LEU A 10 -6.68 0.38 -18.76
N ASN A 11 -5.70 -0.49 -18.59
CA ASN A 11 -5.19 -0.85 -17.26
C ASN A 11 -4.52 0.36 -16.57
N CYS A 12 -3.77 1.18 -17.31
CA CYS A 12 -3.21 2.42 -16.77
C CYS A 12 -4.31 3.36 -16.26
N LEU A 13 -5.38 3.57 -17.05
CA LEU A 13 -6.49 4.43 -16.66
C LEU A 13 -7.19 3.92 -15.40
N VAL A 14 -7.46 2.61 -15.32
CA VAL A 14 -8.09 2.00 -14.13
C VAL A 14 -7.20 2.15 -12.89
N THR A 15 -5.91 1.81 -12.99
CA THR A 15 -4.98 1.94 -11.87
C THR A 15 -4.80 3.40 -11.45
N ALA A 16 -4.70 4.33 -12.40
CA ALA A 16 -4.62 5.76 -12.11
C ALA A 16 -5.89 6.26 -11.40
N PHE A 17 -7.07 5.86 -11.87
CA PHE A 17 -8.33 6.23 -11.25
C PHE A 17 -8.41 5.75 -9.80
N ILE A 18 -7.99 4.51 -9.51
CA ILE A 18 -7.95 3.97 -8.14
C ILE A 18 -7.04 4.81 -7.24
N TYR A 19 -5.82 5.11 -7.67
CA TYR A 19 -4.91 5.93 -6.87
C TYR A 19 -5.38 7.37 -6.70
N LEU A 20 -6.03 7.96 -7.72
CA LEU A 20 -6.63 9.28 -7.61
C LEU A 20 -7.76 9.31 -6.60
N VAL A 21 -8.65 8.31 -6.62
CA VAL A 21 -9.72 8.17 -5.63
C VAL A 21 -9.13 7.99 -4.22
N MET A 22 -8.14 7.10 -4.06
CA MET A 22 -7.47 6.91 -2.77
C MET A 22 -6.81 8.19 -2.27
N TYR A 23 -6.08 8.90 -3.13
CA TYR A 23 -5.46 10.17 -2.79
C TYR A 23 -6.49 11.21 -2.36
N TYR A 24 -7.59 11.34 -3.10
CA TYR A 24 -8.68 12.26 -2.77
C TYR A 24 -9.30 11.93 -1.40
N LEU A 25 -9.62 10.66 -1.16
CA LEU A 25 -10.20 10.21 0.11
C LEU A 25 -9.23 10.46 1.28
N SER A 26 -7.96 10.13 1.12
CA SER A 26 -6.93 10.36 2.15
C SER A 26 -6.73 11.83 2.48
N TYR A 27 -6.87 12.71 1.50
CA TYR A 27 -6.68 14.15 1.72
C TYR A 27 -7.93 14.85 2.28
N ARG A 28 -9.13 14.39 1.93
CA ARG A 28 -10.39 15.12 2.22
C ARG A 28 -11.26 14.47 3.28
N VAL A 29 -11.25 13.14 3.36
CA VAL A 29 -12.19 12.37 4.19
C VAL A 29 -11.49 11.86 5.43
N PHE A 30 -10.36 11.19 5.25
CA PHE A 30 -9.60 10.62 6.35
C PHE A 30 -8.73 11.68 7.03
N ARG A 31 -8.65 11.61 8.37
CA ARG A 31 -7.84 12.52 9.21
C ARG A 31 -6.82 11.76 10.05
N GLU A 32 -6.78 10.44 9.91
CA GLU A 32 -5.93 9.56 10.67
C GLU A 32 -4.49 9.57 10.11
N TYR A 33 -3.52 9.29 10.99
CA TYR A 33 -2.10 9.56 10.77
C TYR A 33 -1.57 9.07 9.41
N LEU A 34 -1.81 7.80 9.07
CA LEU A 34 -1.24 7.18 7.89
C LEU A 34 -1.90 7.67 6.60
N PHE A 35 -3.19 8.01 6.62
CA PHE A 35 -3.87 8.58 5.45
C PHE A 35 -3.31 9.98 5.14
N VAL A 36 -3.15 10.82 6.15
CA VAL A 36 -2.52 12.14 6.00
C VAL A 36 -1.06 11.99 5.57
N TRP A 37 -0.30 11.13 6.26
CA TRP A 37 1.11 10.90 5.96
C TRP A 37 1.31 10.39 4.53
N THR A 38 0.49 9.44 4.07
CA THR A 38 0.57 8.94 2.69
C THR A 38 0.18 10.02 1.68
N ALA A 39 -0.81 10.87 1.97
CA ALA A 39 -1.15 12.00 1.09
C ALA A 39 -0.01 13.03 0.99
N ASP A 40 0.55 13.46 2.13
CA ASP A 40 1.64 14.43 2.19
C ASP A 40 2.92 13.92 1.52
N ASN A 41 3.20 12.62 1.66
CA ASN A 41 4.36 11.98 1.06
C ASN A 41 4.07 11.40 -0.33
N ARG A 42 2.96 11.78 -0.98
CA ARG A 42 2.57 11.32 -2.34
C ARG A 42 2.62 9.80 -2.51
N TYR A 43 2.18 9.09 -1.48
CA TYR A 43 2.20 7.63 -1.37
C TYR A 43 3.59 7.03 -1.58
N TRP A 44 4.64 7.78 -1.23
CA TRP A 44 6.04 7.41 -1.41
C TRP A 44 6.36 6.80 -2.79
N TYR A 45 5.64 7.27 -3.82
CA TYR A 45 5.75 6.77 -5.19
C TYR A 45 5.45 5.28 -5.39
N THR A 46 4.81 4.60 -4.44
CA THR A 46 4.39 3.19 -4.58
C THR A 46 3.43 2.98 -5.75
N TRP A 47 2.69 4.02 -6.14
CA TRP A 47 1.83 4.04 -7.31
C TRP A 47 2.58 3.84 -8.63
N ILE A 48 3.89 4.13 -8.70
CA ILE A 48 4.70 3.91 -9.91
C ILE A 48 4.87 2.40 -10.20
N LEU A 49 5.03 1.57 -9.16
CA LEU A 49 5.30 0.14 -9.29
C LEU A 49 4.23 -0.59 -10.13
N PRO A 50 2.92 -0.44 -9.86
CA PRO A 50 1.86 -0.96 -10.73
C PRO A 50 2.03 -0.59 -12.21
N PHE A 51 2.31 0.69 -12.51
CA PHE A 51 2.48 1.14 -13.91
C PHE A 51 3.63 0.44 -14.62
N VAL A 52 4.78 0.24 -13.94
CA VAL A 52 5.90 -0.53 -14.50
C VAL A 52 5.45 -1.93 -14.90
N PHE A 53 4.71 -2.63 -14.02
CA PHE A 53 4.19 -3.96 -14.34
C PHE A 53 3.15 -3.95 -15.46
N ILE A 54 2.32 -2.91 -15.59
CA ILE A 54 1.38 -2.77 -16.71
C ILE A 54 2.15 -2.68 -18.05
N PHE A 55 3.22 -1.88 -18.12
CA PHE A 55 4.04 -1.76 -19.33
C PHE A 55 4.76 -3.08 -19.69
N LEU A 56 5.12 -3.88 -18.68
CA LEU A 56 5.66 -5.23 -18.87
C LEU A 56 4.58 -6.27 -19.24
N GLY A 57 3.31 -5.89 -19.33
CA GLY A 57 2.18 -6.78 -19.62
C GLY A 57 1.80 -7.70 -18.45
N LYS A 58 2.26 -7.37 -17.24
CA LYS A 58 2.13 -8.12 -15.99
C LYS A 58 0.93 -7.62 -15.16
N TYR A 59 -0.25 -7.65 -15.76
CA TYR A 59 -1.43 -6.98 -15.20
C TYR A 59 -1.85 -7.54 -13.82
N ILE A 60 -1.71 -8.86 -13.61
CA ILE A 60 -2.07 -9.51 -12.34
C ILE A 60 -1.22 -8.98 -11.19
N ILE A 61 0.09 -8.84 -11.43
CA ILE A 61 1.02 -8.30 -10.45
C ILE A 61 0.67 -6.83 -10.17
N SER A 62 0.40 -6.04 -11.21
CA SER A 62 -0.02 -4.64 -11.06
C SER A 62 -1.25 -4.48 -10.16
N TYR A 63 -2.32 -5.25 -10.42
CA TYR A 63 -3.53 -5.19 -9.61
C TYR A 63 -3.31 -5.68 -8.18
N SER A 64 -2.45 -6.70 -8.00
CA SER A 64 -2.10 -7.19 -6.67
C SER A 64 -1.40 -6.12 -5.84
N ILE A 65 -0.41 -5.40 -6.40
CA ILE A 65 0.25 -4.28 -5.72
C ILE A 65 -0.74 -3.15 -5.44
N THR A 66 -1.61 -2.81 -6.39
CA THR A 66 -2.63 -1.77 -6.21
C THR A 66 -3.57 -2.09 -5.05
N PHE A 67 -4.05 -3.34 -4.99
CA PHE A 67 -4.88 -3.81 -3.88
C PHE A 67 -4.09 -3.84 -2.56
N GLY A 68 -2.84 -4.31 -2.59
CA GLY A 68 -1.94 -4.30 -1.43
C GLY A 68 -1.69 -2.90 -0.88
N SER A 69 -1.62 -1.88 -1.74
CA SER A 69 -1.49 -0.48 -1.30
C SER A 69 -2.74 0.01 -0.57
N ILE A 70 -3.93 -0.33 -1.06
CA ILE A 70 -5.20 0.02 -0.39
C ILE A 70 -5.29 -0.74 0.94
N ALA A 71 -5.21 -2.07 0.91
CA ALA A 71 -5.31 -2.91 2.09
C ALA A 71 -4.25 -2.56 3.14
N GLY A 72 -3.03 -2.28 2.69
CA GLY A 72 -1.94 -1.85 3.56
C GLY A 72 -2.18 -0.49 4.19
N THR A 73 -2.89 0.43 3.54
CA THR A 73 -3.19 1.75 4.12
C THR A 73 -4.13 1.58 5.31
N PHE A 74 -5.19 0.78 5.15
CA PHE A 74 -6.10 0.47 6.27
C PHE A 74 -5.41 -0.37 7.35
N ALA A 75 -4.70 -1.43 6.97
CA ALA A 75 -4.00 -2.30 7.92
C ALA A 75 -2.91 -1.53 8.67
N GLY A 76 -2.13 -0.70 7.98
CA GLY A 76 -1.09 0.13 8.58
C GLY A 76 -1.67 1.16 9.54
N GLN A 77 -2.83 1.76 9.24
CA GLN A 77 -3.49 2.67 10.16
C GLN A 77 -3.94 1.93 11.42
N TYR A 78 -4.84 0.96 11.28
CA TYR A 78 -5.48 0.34 12.45
C TYR A 78 -4.53 -0.53 13.28
N LEU A 79 -3.62 -1.27 12.64
CA LEU A 79 -2.60 -2.03 13.39
C LEU A 79 -1.54 -1.09 13.97
N GLY A 80 -1.20 0.00 13.28
CA GLY A 80 -0.30 1.02 13.78
C GLY A 80 -0.81 1.66 15.06
N ASP A 81 -2.08 2.10 15.05
CA ASP A 81 -2.76 2.68 16.21
C ASP A 81 -2.83 1.68 17.37
N TYR A 82 -3.19 0.42 17.08
CA TYR A 82 -3.28 -0.61 18.09
C TYR A 82 -1.93 -0.89 18.77
N ILE A 83 -0.85 -1.02 17.98
CA ILE A 83 0.50 -1.23 18.51
C ILE A 83 0.97 0.00 19.29
N GLN A 84 0.73 1.20 18.77
CA GLN A 84 1.09 2.44 19.44
C GLN A 84 0.38 2.54 20.80
N LYS A 85 -0.91 2.26 20.86
CA LYS A 85 -1.69 2.26 22.10
C LYS A 85 -1.09 1.34 23.17
N ILE A 86 -0.82 0.08 22.82
CA ILE A 86 -0.21 -0.89 23.74
C ILE A 86 1.17 -0.44 24.22
N ARG A 87 1.95 0.23 23.37
CA ARG A 87 3.29 0.71 23.73
C ARG A 87 3.20 1.94 24.63
N MET A 88 2.27 2.86 24.35
CA MET A 88 2.04 4.04 25.18
C MET A 88 1.52 3.69 26.57
N GLU A 89 0.79 2.57 26.75
CA GLU A 89 0.40 2.05 28.07
C GLU A 89 1.60 1.70 28.97
N LYS A 90 2.80 1.51 28.40
CA LYS A 90 4.04 1.25 29.15
C LYS A 90 4.72 2.51 29.68
N ILE A 91 4.23 3.70 29.30
CA ILE A 91 4.77 4.97 29.79
C ILE A 91 4.35 5.17 31.24
N THR A 92 5.33 5.42 32.11
CA THR A 92 5.11 5.70 33.53
C THR A 92 5.55 7.12 33.88
N LEU A 93 5.22 7.57 35.10
CA LEU A 93 5.68 8.85 35.65
C LEU A 93 7.21 8.97 35.67
N TYR A 94 7.92 7.85 35.76
CA TYR A 94 9.39 7.78 35.80
C TYR A 94 10.04 7.64 34.42
N SER A 95 9.26 7.41 33.36
CA SER A 95 9.80 7.24 32.01
C SER A 95 10.43 8.53 31.51
N THR A 96 11.64 8.42 30.95
CA THR A 96 12.40 9.54 30.41
C THR A 96 11.73 10.13 29.17
N ALA A 97 12.11 11.35 28.78
CA ALA A 97 11.59 11.98 27.56
C ALA A 97 11.87 11.14 26.29
N GLU A 98 13.04 10.51 26.23
CA GLU A 98 13.46 9.64 25.13
C GLU A 98 12.62 8.34 25.08
N GLU A 99 12.40 7.69 26.22
CA GLU A 99 11.53 6.50 26.29
C GLU A 99 10.09 6.81 25.86
N ARG A 100 9.54 7.94 26.30
CA ARG A 100 8.21 8.38 25.88
C ARG A 100 8.14 8.58 24.38
N TRP A 101 9.15 9.24 23.80
CA TRP A 101 9.22 9.45 22.36
C TRP A 101 9.25 8.11 21.61
N HIS A 102 10.13 7.19 21.99
CA HIS A 102 10.22 5.87 21.35
C HIS A 102 8.95 5.03 21.49
N LEU A 103 8.29 5.06 22.65
CA LEU A 103 7.04 4.32 22.87
C LEU A 103 5.86 4.93 22.11
N SER A 104 5.88 6.24 21.85
CA SER A 104 4.86 6.97 21.09
C SER A 104 4.97 6.82 19.57
N LEU A 105 6.02 6.17 19.04
CA LEU A 105 6.19 5.99 17.60
C LEU A 105 5.05 5.18 16.97
N HIS A 106 4.56 5.67 15.83
CA HIS A 106 3.51 5.02 15.04
C HIS A 106 4.11 4.19 13.88
N TYR A 107 3.96 2.87 13.93
CA TYR A 107 4.58 1.94 12.96
C TYR A 107 3.77 1.74 11.66
N GLY A 108 2.68 2.49 11.46
CA GLY A 108 1.78 2.25 10.33
C GLY A 108 2.42 2.30 8.95
N VAL A 109 3.42 3.15 8.72
CA VAL A 109 4.16 3.21 7.44
C VAL A 109 4.91 1.90 7.16
N ALA A 110 5.58 1.35 8.17
CA ALA A 110 6.31 0.09 8.03
C ALA A 110 5.35 -1.08 7.75
N ILE A 111 4.21 -1.11 8.45
CA ILE A 111 3.17 -2.13 8.25
C ILE A 111 2.58 -2.01 6.83
N TRP A 112 2.28 -0.79 6.38
CA TRP A 112 1.79 -0.54 5.02
C TRP A 112 2.72 -1.10 3.94
N LEU A 113 4.03 -0.82 4.06
CA LEU A 113 5.03 -1.33 3.12
C LEU A 113 5.17 -2.85 3.16
N ALA A 114 5.12 -3.44 4.36
CA ALA A 114 5.15 -4.89 4.51
C ALA A 114 3.94 -5.55 3.82
N VAL A 115 2.74 -4.97 3.96
CA VAL A 115 1.54 -5.47 3.27
C VAL A 115 1.68 -5.36 1.75
N ILE A 116 2.17 -4.23 1.22
CA ILE A 116 2.45 -4.09 -0.22
C ILE A 116 3.40 -5.20 -0.69
N LEU A 117 4.47 -5.48 0.07
CA LEU A 117 5.44 -6.50 -0.28
C LEU A 117 4.82 -7.91 -0.29
N ILE A 118 3.97 -8.24 0.69
CA ILE A 118 3.24 -9.52 0.72
C ILE A 118 2.38 -9.65 -0.54
N PHE A 119 1.63 -8.61 -0.89
CA PHE A 119 0.79 -8.63 -2.10
C PHE A 119 1.62 -8.73 -3.39
N LEU A 120 2.77 -8.08 -3.47
CA LEU A 120 3.69 -8.24 -4.60
C LEU A 120 4.09 -9.72 -4.78
N VAL A 121 4.49 -10.39 -3.69
CA VAL A 121 4.87 -11.82 -3.73
C VAL A 121 3.67 -12.69 -4.15
N LEU A 122 2.48 -12.45 -3.57
CA LEU A 122 1.26 -13.16 -3.94
C LEU A 122 0.91 -12.98 -5.41
N GLY A 123 1.00 -11.75 -5.93
CA GLY A 123 0.77 -11.44 -7.35
C GLY A 123 1.71 -12.21 -8.28
N ILE A 124 3.00 -12.31 -7.93
CA ILE A 124 3.99 -13.08 -8.70
C ILE A 124 3.65 -14.58 -8.68
N LEU A 125 3.30 -15.13 -7.52
CA LEU A 125 2.93 -16.54 -7.38
C LEU A 125 1.66 -16.87 -8.18
N LEU A 126 0.64 -16.02 -8.10
CA LEU A 126 -0.61 -16.17 -8.84
C LEU A 126 -0.38 -16.11 -10.35
N GLU A 127 0.43 -15.16 -10.82
CA GLU A 127 0.75 -15.05 -12.24
C GLU A 127 1.48 -16.31 -12.76
N LYS A 128 2.45 -16.83 -11.99
CA LYS A 128 3.15 -18.08 -12.32
C LYS A 128 2.18 -19.26 -12.42
N LYS A 129 1.27 -19.41 -11.44
CA LYS A 129 0.27 -20.49 -11.43
C LYS A 129 -0.67 -20.42 -12.64
N LEU A 130 -1.13 -19.22 -12.99
CA LEU A 130 -2.04 -19.03 -14.13
C LEU A 130 -1.36 -19.31 -15.47
N LYS A 131 -0.10 -18.88 -15.64
CA LYS A 131 0.67 -19.21 -16.85
C LYS A 131 0.87 -20.72 -17.02
N LYS A 132 1.20 -21.44 -15.94
CA LYS A 132 1.35 -22.90 -15.97
C LYS A 132 0.06 -23.62 -16.38
N LYS A 133 -1.10 -23.10 -15.95
CA LYS A 133 -2.42 -23.67 -16.28
C LYS A 133 -2.80 -23.46 -17.75
N THR A 134 -2.38 -22.35 -18.38
CA THR A 134 -2.67 -22.07 -19.79
C THR A 134 -1.74 -22.80 -20.76
N SER A 135 -0.58 -23.28 -20.28
CA SER A 135 0.38 -24.08 -21.08
C SER A 135 0.23 -25.59 -20.93
N SER A 136 -0.75 -26.05 -20.15
CA SER A 136 -1.13 -27.46 -19.94
C SER A 136 -2.45 -27.74 -20.63
#